data_AF-A0A511QZ26-F1
#
_entry.id   AF-A0A511QZ26-F1
#
_cell.length_a   1.000
_cell.length_b   1.000
_cell.length_c   1.000
_cell.angle_alpha   90.00
_cell.angle_beta   90.00
_cell.angle_gamma   90.00
#
_symmetry.space_group_name_H-M   'P 1'
#
loop_
_entity.id
_entity.type
_entity.pdbx_description
1 polymer ?
#
loop_
_entity_poly.entity_id
_entity_poly.type
_entity_poly.pdbx_seq_one_letter_code
_entity_poly.pdbx_strand_id
1 'polypeptide(L)'
;MKRILIGAWLGLALILGSCVPQAVRPQPPQVELLQFSLVSIDPFSGRGEFDVRLRLTNPNGFTLPLLDSALTAELGGSQFRLTLPALEIPSGASRDASTRLVVPIVEGTRALASLVGGQTTRFRLLGELRVQLGPAVVPIGPVTLVDRDVRIQFAFQLPTIRLVEIRLDGLAIRLVLEVENPNPIGFTLQGPLRILIGGRSVAESVFNLGLGPNGRNRGELRLGLSGLPGVGGVSVDLGLSARIPGILDRSVAQVLQGILR
;
A
#
# COMPACT_ATOMS: atom_id res chain seq x y z
N MET A 1 -47.20 65.47 -2.15
CA MET A 1 -45.73 65.25 -2.26
C MET A 1 -45.21 64.04 -1.46
N LYS A 2 -45.86 63.55 -0.38
CA LYS A 2 -45.42 62.37 0.41
C LYS A 2 -45.41 61.01 -0.32
N ARG A 3 -46.27 60.80 -1.33
CA ARG A 3 -46.41 59.50 -2.04
C ARG A 3 -45.26 59.18 -3.01
N ILE A 4 -44.57 60.20 -3.52
CA ILE A 4 -43.46 60.03 -4.48
C ILE A 4 -42.18 59.59 -3.76
N LEU A 5 -42.00 60.01 -2.50
CA LEU A 5 -40.83 59.65 -1.70
C LEU A 5 -40.79 58.15 -1.34
N ILE A 6 -41.95 57.54 -1.09
CA ILE A 6 -42.04 56.12 -0.70
C ILE A 6 -41.74 55.20 -1.88
N GLY A 7 -42.18 55.57 -3.10
CA GLY A 7 -41.87 54.82 -4.32
C GLY A 7 -40.38 54.85 -4.68
N ALA A 8 -39.71 55.99 -4.46
CA ALA A 8 -38.28 56.13 -4.68
C ALA A 8 -37.44 55.26 -3.72
N TRP A 9 -37.85 55.16 -2.44
CA TRP A 9 -37.15 54.33 -1.44
C TRP A 9 -37.31 52.82 -1.70
N LEU A 10 -38.49 52.37 -2.14
CA LEU A 10 -38.73 50.97 -2.52
C LEU A 10 -37.97 50.58 -3.80
N GLY A 11 -37.89 51.48 -4.78
CA GLY A 11 -37.06 51.26 -5.98
C GLY A 11 -35.56 51.19 -5.64
N LEU A 12 -35.08 52.03 -4.73
CA LEU A 12 -33.69 52.01 -4.28
C LEU A 12 -33.35 50.72 -3.52
N ALA A 13 -34.25 50.23 -2.66
CA ALA A 13 -34.07 48.98 -1.93
C ALA A 13 -34.04 47.74 -2.85
N LEU A 14 -34.83 47.74 -3.94
CA LEU A 14 -34.81 46.68 -4.95
C LEU A 14 -33.52 46.70 -5.80
N ILE A 15 -32.98 47.88 -6.11
CA ILE A 15 -31.70 48.03 -6.83
C ILE A 15 -30.50 47.67 -5.92
N LEU A 16 -30.58 47.96 -4.61
CA LEU A 16 -29.56 47.55 -3.64
C LEU A 16 -29.60 46.04 -3.35
N GLY A 17 -30.78 45.41 -3.41
CA GLY A 17 -30.96 43.96 -3.24
C GLY A 17 -30.39 43.12 -4.39
N SER A 18 -30.29 43.65 -5.61
CA SER A 18 -29.68 42.95 -6.76
C SER A 18 -28.16 43.03 -6.81
N CYS A 19 -27.54 43.86 -5.94
CA CYS A 19 -26.09 43.95 -5.78
C CYS A 19 -25.57 43.17 -4.57
N VAL A 20 -26.36 42.27 -3.97
CA VAL A 20 -25.80 41.28 -3.05
C VAL A 20 -25.00 40.30 -3.91
N PRO A 21 -23.66 40.22 -3.80
CA PRO A 21 -22.91 39.23 -4.52
C PRO A 21 -23.35 37.88 -3.94
N GLN A 22 -24.13 37.14 -4.72
CA GLN A 22 -24.31 35.72 -4.48
C GLN A 22 -22.91 35.12 -4.56
N ALA A 23 -22.28 34.91 -3.40
CA ALA A 23 -21.03 34.20 -3.29
C ALA A 23 -21.30 32.77 -3.79
N VAL A 24 -21.05 32.54 -5.08
CA VAL A 24 -21.21 31.24 -5.71
C VAL A 24 -20.20 30.32 -5.03
N ARG A 25 -20.69 29.52 -4.07
CA ARG A 25 -19.88 28.50 -3.44
C ARG A 25 -19.55 27.48 -4.52
N PRO A 26 -18.27 27.21 -4.80
CA PRO A 26 -17.89 26.21 -5.78
C PRO A 26 -18.47 24.85 -5.36
N GLN A 27 -19.08 24.16 -6.33
CA GLN A 27 -19.51 22.78 -6.14
C GLN A 27 -18.28 21.86 -6.10
N PRO A 28 -18.30 20.80 -5.28
CA PRO A 28 -17.20 19.83 -5.26
C PRO A 28 -17.05 19.16 -6.63
N PRO A 29 -15.80 18.89 -7.07
CA PRO A 29 -15.57 18.08 -8.24
C PRO A 29 -16.13 16.67 -8.01
N GLN A 30 -16.67 16.06 -9.06
CA GLN A 30 -17.00 14.64 -9.02
C GLN A 30 -15.70 13.85 -9.06
N VAL A 31 -15.49 12.96 -8.10
CA VAL A 31 -14.27 12.17 -7.99
C VAL A 31 -14.57 10.71 -8.28
N GLU A 32 -13.77 10.12 -9.14
CA GLU A 32 -13.86 8.71 -9.51
C GLU A 32 -12.52 8.02 -9.28
N LEU A 33 -12.55 6.84 -8.67
CA LEU A 33 -11.36 6.02 -8.49
C LEU A 33 -11.08 5.25 -9.79
N LEU A 34 -10.00 5.63 -10.48
CA LEU A 34 -9.55 4.96 -11.70
C LEU A 34 -8.71 3.73 -11.40
N GLN A 35 -7.80 3.83 -10.42
CA GLN A 35 -6.88 2.76 -10.09
C GLN A 35 -6.56 2.74 -8.60
N PHE A 36 -6.47 1.53 -8.05
CA PHE A 36 -5.95 1.24 -6.72
C PHE A 36 -5.00 0.07 -6.84
N SER A 37 -3.69 0.31 -6.78
CA SER A 37 -2.67 -0.72 -6.99
C SER A 37 -1.68 -0.77 -5.83
N LEU A 38 -1.25 -1.98 -5.51
CA LEU A 38 -0.20 -2.20 -4.52
C LEU A 38 1.15 -1.79 -5.10
N VAL A 39 1.87 -0.91 -4.39
CA VAL A 39 3.27 -0.56 -4.70
C VAL A 39 4.20 -1.47 -3.93
N SER A 40 4.06 -1.50 -2.60
CA SER A 40 4.84 -2.39 -1.75
C SER A 40 4.20 -2.62 -0.38
N ILE A 41 4.50 -3.75 0.27
CA ILE A 41 4.27 -3.95 1.70
C ILE A 41 5.59 -4.35 2.33
N ASP A 42 6.15 -3.50 3.17
CA ASP A 42 7.39 -3.76 3.88
C ASP A 42 7.11 -3.95 5.38
N PRO A 43 7.15 -5.21 5.89
CA PRO A 43 6.95 -5.48 7.32
C PRO A 43 8.09 -4.95 8.20
N PHE A 44 9.27 -4.70 7.64
CA PHE A 44 10.43 -4.21 8.38
C PHE A 44 10.39 -2.70 8.57
N SER A 45 9.85 -1.96 7.58
CA SER A 45 9.55 -0.54 7.73
C SER A 45 8.18 -0.28 8.39
N GLY A 46 7.34 -1.32 8.51
CA GLY A 46 6.00 -1.24 9.10
C GLY A 46 4.96 -0.54 8.21
N ARG A 47 5.15 -0.51 6.88
CA ARG A 47 4.31 0.29 5.97
C ARG A 47 3.88 -0.51 4.73
N GLY A 48 2.64 -0.29 4.31
CA GLY A 48 2.12 -0.65 2.99
C GLY A 48 1.88 0.61 2.16
N GLU A 49 2.30 0.60 0.90
CA GLU A 49 2.14 1.71 -0.03
C GLU A 49 1.25 1.30 -1.20
N PHE A 50 0.28 2.16 -1.53
CA PHE A 50 -0.62 1.99 -2.66
C PHE A 50 -0.61 3.23 -3.56
N ASP A 51 -0.63 3.02 -4.88
CA ASP A 51 -0.89 4.08 -5.85
C ASP A 51 -2.40 4.20 -6.03
N VAL A 52 -2.90 5.42 -5.86
CA VAL A 52 -4.31 5.77 -5.98
C VAL A 52 -4.43 6.79 -7.10
N ARG A 53 -5.14 6.42 -8.17
CA ARG A 53 -5.42 7.32 -9.30
C ARG A 53 -6.87 7.71 -9.29
N LEU A 54 -7.11 9.01 -9.32
CA LEU A 54 -8.41 9.63 -9.24
C LEU A 54 -8.66 10.45 -10.49
N ARG A 55 -9.87 10.41 -11.03
CA ARG A 55 -10.37 11.34 -12.04
C ARG A 55 -11.26 12.36 -11.35
N LEU A 56 -10.96 13.63 -11.51
CA LEU A 56 -11.72 14.74 -10.94
C LEU A 56 -12.39 15.50 -12.09
N THR A 57 -13.72 15.58 -12.07
CA THR A 57 -14.52 16.29 -13.06
C THR A 57 -15.09 17.54 -12.43
N ASN A 58 -14.84 18.69 -13.05
CA ASN A 58 -15.32 19.98 -12.56
C ASN A 58 -16.73 20.30 -13.08
N PRO A 59 -17.76 20.31 -12.22
CA PRO A 59 -19.12 20.65 -12.63
C PRO A 59 -19.37 22.17 -12.72
N ASN A 60 -18.43 22.99 -12.24
CA ASN A 60 -18.59 24.44 -12.19
C ASN A 60 -18.39 25.08 -13.57
N GLY A 61 -19.07 26.19 -13.83
CA GLY A 61 -18.92 27.00 -15.05
C GLY A 61 -17.62 27.83 -15.14
N PHE A 62 -16.65 27.56 -14.26
CA PHE A 62 -15.36 28.26 -14.17
C PHE A 62 -14.26 27.26 -13.81
N THR A 63 -13.00 27.61 -14.10
CA THR A 63 -11.84 26.78 -13.75
C THR A 63 -11.72 26.62 -12.23
N LEU A 64 -11.50 25.39 -11.79
CA LEU A 64 -11.35 25.02 -10.39
C LEU A 64 -9.87 24.76 -10.08
N PRO A 65 -9.11 25.74 -9.58
CA PRO A 65 -7.73 25.54 -9.12
C PRO A 65 -7.74 24.93 -7.71
N LEU A 66 -7.60 23.61 -7.65
CA LEU A 66 -7.45 22.88 -6.40
C LEU A 66 -6.05 23.11 -5.85
N LEU A 67 -5.97 23.40 -4.56
CA LEU A 67 -4.73 23.41 -3.77
C LEU A 67 -4.51 22.02 -3.15
N ASP A 68 -3.29 21.81 -2.65
CA ASP A 68 -2.97 20.61 -1.88
C ASP A 68 -3.97 20.44 -0.74
N SER A 69 -4.66 19.30 -0.76
CA SER A 69 -5.76 19.02 0.15
C SER A 69 -5.46 17.76 0.95
N ALA A 70 -5.49 17.88 2.28
CA ALA A 70 -5.34 16.75 3.18
C ALA A 70 -6.69 16.03 3.32
N LEU A 71 -6.74 14.79 2.86
CA LEU A 71 -7.90 13.94 2.88
C LEU A 71 -7.70 12.75 3.82
N THR A 72 -8.81 12.15 4.22
CA THR A 72 -8.86 10.92 5.00
C THR A 72 -9.27 9.77 4.09
N ALA A 73 -8.36 8.82 3.90
CA ALA A 73 -8.63 7.56 3.24
C ALA A 73 -9.03 6.52 4.28
N GLU A 74 -10.27 6.05 4.24
CA GLU A 74 -10.73 4.92 5.04
C GLU A 74 -10.55 3.63 4.24
N LEU A 75 -9.85 2.64 4.80
CA LEU A 75 -9.64 1.33 4.18
C LEU A 75 -9.88 0.24 5.23
N GLY A 76 -10.91 -0.59 5.00
CA GLY A 76 -11.26 -1.68 5.92
C GLY A 76 -11.66 -1.21 7.33
N GLY A 77 -12.19 0.01 7.45
CA GLY A 77 -12.62 0.63 8.71
C GLY A 77 -11.53 1.42 9.44
N SER A 78 -10.27 1.36 8.99
CA SER A 78 -9.17 2.18 9.52
C SER A 78 -8.99 3.44 8.67
N GLN A 79 -8.62 4.55 9.30
CA GLN A 79 -8.45 5.85 8.65
C GLN A 79 -6.98 6.21 8.51
N PHE A 80 -6.60 6.68 7.32
CA PHE A 80 -5.24 7.03 6.93
C PHE A 80 -5.22 8.40 6.27
N ARG A 81 -4.13 9.13 6.42
CA ARG A 81 -3.96 10.42 5.75
C ARG A 81 -3.55 10.21 4.30
N LEU A 82 -4.18 10.94 3.40
CA LEU A 82 -3.83 11.01 1.98
C LEU A 82 -3.78 12.47 1.56
N THR A 83 -2.82 12.84 0.70
CA THR A 83 -2.74 14.22 0.18
C THR A 83 -3.13 14.21 -1.29
N LEU A 84 -4.19 14.92 -1.63
CA LEU A 84 -4.52 15.17 -3.04
C LEU A 84 -3.67 16.36 -3.51
N PRO A 85 -2.88 16.19 -4.59
CA PRO A 85 -2.03 17.26 -5.09
C PRO A 85 -2.84 18.42 -5.66
N ALA A 86 -2.27 19.61 -5.62
CA ALA A 86 -2.80 20.78 -6.31
C ALA A 86 -2.92 20.52 -7.82
N LEU A 87 -4.04 20.93 -8.41
CA LEU A 87 -4.30 20.76 -9.85
C LEU A 87 -5.40 21.71 -10.32
N GLU A 88 -5.30 22.16 -11.57
CA GLU A 88 -6.32 23.02 -12.18
C GLU A 88 -7.25 22.21 -13.08
N ILE A 89 -8.56 22.24 -12.79
CA ILE A 89 -9.58 21.58 -13.60
C ILE A 89 -10.38 22.65 -14.37
N PRO A 90 -10.24 22.73 -15.70
CA PRO A 90 -11.06 23.63 -16.51
C PRO A 90 -12.57 23.37 -16.32
N SER A 91 -13.39 24.38 -16.62
CA SER A 91 -14.86 24.28 -16.57
C SER A 91 -15.36 23.09 -17.40
N GLY A 92 -16.16 22.21 -16.81
CA GLY A 92 -16.74 21.04 -17.49
C GLY A 92 -15.73 19.96 -17.91
N ALA A 93 -14.45 20.10 -17.55
CA ALA A 93 -13.41 19.15 -17.92
C ALA A 93 -13.09 18.16 -16.79
N SER A 94 -12.37 17.10 -17.15
CA SER A 94 -11.82 16.13 -16.20
C SER A 94 -10.28 16.21 -16.18
N ARG A 95 -9.70 15.96 -15.01
CA ARG A 95 -8.25 15.81 -14.82
C ARG A 95 -7.96 14.62 -13.94
N ASP A 96 -6.86 13.94 -14.24
CA ASP A 96 -6.39 12.81 -13.45
C ASP A 96 -5.36 13.28 -12.42
N ALA A 97 -5.46 12.73 -11.21
CA ALA A 97 -4.52 12.92 -10.12
C ALA A 97 -4.00 11.56 -9.65
N SER A 98 -2.69 11.44 -9.45
CA SER A 98 -2.06 10.28 -8.81
C SER A 98 -1.52 10.70 -7.46
N THR A 99 -1.74 9.86 -6.45
CA THR A 99 -1.30 10.08 -5.08
C THR A 99 -0.96 8.74 -4.41
N ARG A 100 -0.18 8.80 -3.34
CA ARG A 100 0.26 7.62 -2.60
C ARG A 100 -0.47 7.52 -1.27
N LEU A 101 -1.13 6.39 -1.05
CA LEU A 101 -1.69 6.02 0.23
C LEU A 101 -0.65 5.20 1.00
N VAL A 102 -0.25 5.68 2.18
CA VAL A 102 0.64 4.96 3.10
C VAL A 102 -0.19 4.43 4.25
N VAL A 103 -0.15 3.12 4.44
CA VAL A 103 -0.91 2.38 5.46
C VAL A 103 0.09 1.78 6.45
N PRO A 104 0.16 2.27 7.70
CA PRO A 104 0.91 1.60 8.75
C PRO A 104 0.36 0.18 8.95
N ILE A 105 1.25 -0.82 8.93
CA ILE A 105 0.85 -2.23 8.99
C ILE A 105 0.07 -2.53 10.28
N VAL A 106 0.51 -1.98 11.41
CA VAL A 106 -0.14 -2.18 12.72
C VAL A 106 -1.61 -1.74 12.69
N GLU A 107 -1.91 -0.59 12.08
CA GLU A 107 -3.27 -0.03 12.00
C GLU A 107 -4.10 -0.65 10.87
N GLY A 108 -3.42 -1.11 9.81
CA GLY A 108 -4.03 -1.64 8.59
C GLY A 108 -4.07 -3.15 8.49
N THR A 109 -3.64 -3.91 9.51
CA THR A 109 -3.40 -5.37 9.40
C THR A 109 -4.57 -6.11 8.76
N ARG A 110 -5.80 -5.86 9.23
CA ARG A 110 -7.02 -6.52 8.70
C ARG A 110 -7.28 -6.18 7.23
N ALA A 111 -7.18 -4.89 6.87
CA ALA A 111 -7.38 -4.44 5.50
C ALA A 111 -6.31 -5.02 4.55
N LEU A 112 -5.05 -4.98 4.98
CA LEU A 112 -3.93 -5.56 4.23
C LEU A 112 -4.10 -7.08 4.05
N ALA A 113 -4.52 -7.80 5.09
CA ALA A 113 -4.79 -9.24 5.02
C ALA A 113 -5.88 -9.57 4.00
N SER A 114 -6.99 -8.83 4.02
CA SER A 114 -8.06 -8.99 3.02
C SER A 114 -7.57 -8.70 1.61
N LEU A 115 -6.86 -7.59 1.40
CA LEU A 115 -6.33 -7.23 0.08
C LEU A 115 -5.32 -8.26 -0.44
N VAL A 116 -4.32 -8.64 0.36
CA VAL A 116 -3.28 -9.63 0.00
C VAL A 116 -3.90 -11.02 -0.19
N GLY A 117 -4.96 -11.34 0.56
CA GLY A 117 -5.78 -12.54 0.38
C GLY A 117 -6.66 -12.52 -0.88
N GLY A 118 -6.67 -11.42 -1.63
CA GLY A 118 -7.48 -11.26 -2.84
C GLY A 118 -8.96 -10.98 -2.58
N GLN A 119 -9.32 -10.58 -1.36
CA GLN A 119 -10.67 -10.17 -0.99
C GLN A 119 -10.91 -8.71 -1.35
N THR A 120 -12.18 -8.35 -1.56
CA THR A 120 -12.59 -6.95 -1.69
C THR A 120 -12.58 -6.27 -0.33
N THR A 121 -12.18 -5.00 -0.30
CA THR A 121 -12.17 -4.15 0.89
C THR A 121 -12.79 -2.80 0.55
N ARG A 122 -13.68 -2.31 1.40
CA ARG A 122 -14.30 -0.99 1.19
C ARG A 122 -13.25 0.10 1.37
N PHE A 123 -13.17 0.99 0.39
CA PHE A 123 -12.33 2.18 0.36
C PHE A 123 -13.21 3.43 0.27
N ARG A 124 -12.99 4.38 1.17
CA ARG A 124 -13.63 5.69 1.14
C ARG A 124 -12.60 6.79 1.16
N LEU A 125 -12.87 7.85 0.43
CA LEU A 125 -12.08 9.07 0.48
C LEU A 125 -12.97 10.21 0.96
N LEU A 126 -12.61 10.79 2.10
CA LEU A 126 -13.39 11.76 2.85
C LEU A 126 -12.52 13.00 3.08
N GLY A 127 -13.13 14.18 3.09
CA GLY A 127 -12.43 15.37 3.57
C GLY A 127 -12.90 16.67 2.92
N GLU A 128 -12.06 17.68 3.04
CA GLU A 128 -12.29 19.00 2.51
C GLU A 128 -11.27 19.30 1.40
N LEU A 129 -11.77 19.76 0.26
CA LEU A 129 -10.95 20.24 -0.84
C LEU A 129 -10.73 21.74 -0.69
N ARG A 130 -9.53 22.22 -0.96
CA ARG A 130 -9.20 23.65 -0.89
C ARG A 130 -9.09 24.20 -2.30
N VAL A 131 -9.76 25.31 -2.57
CA VAL A 131 -9.77 25.94 -3.90
C VAL A 131 -9.38 27.40 -3.80
N GLN A 132 -8.59 27.87 -4.76
CA GLN A 132 -8.20 29.27 -4.85
C GLN A 132 -9.10 30.05 -5.81
N LEU A 133 -10.02 30.85 -5.28
CA LEU A 133 -10.89 31.71 -6.09
C LEU A 133 -10.42 33.16 -5.96
N GLY A 134 -9.62 33.61 -6.94
CA GLY A 134 -8.94 34.90 -6.88
C GLY A 134 -7.98 34.97 -5.68
N PRO A 135 -8.08 35.99 -4.81
CA PRO A 135 -7.24 36.09 -3.62
C PRO A 135 -7.70 35.20 -2.45
N ALA A 136 -8.88 34.58 -2.53
CA ALA A 136 -9.48 33.84 -1.42
C ALA A 136 -9.26 32.33 -1.55
N VAL A 137 -8.94 31.67 -0.43
CA VAL A 137 -8.96 30.20 -0.32
C VAL A 137 -10.30 29.77 0.25
N VAL A 138 -11.06 29.02 -0.54
CA VAL A 138 -12.40 28.55 -0.21
C VAL A 138 -12.38 27.04 0.03
N PRO A 139 -12.79 26.55 1.21
CA PRO A 139 -12.95 25.13 1.46
C PRO A 139 -14.24 24.59 0.82
N ILE A 140 -14.18 23.37 0.29
CA ILE A 140 -15.30 22.61 -0.24
C ILE A 140 -15.37 21.29 0.52
N GLY A 141 -16.29 21.18 1.48
CA GLY A 141 -16.47 19.98 2.28
C GLY A 141 -16.99 20.26 3.70
N PRO A 142 -17.07 19.22 4.56
CA PRO A 142 -16.59 17.85 4.33
C PRO A 142 -17.51 17.06 3.38
N VAL A 143 -16.92 16.30 2.45
CA VAL A 143 -17.65 15.46 1.49
C VAL A 143 -17.02 14.07 1.36
N THR A 144 -17.84 13.08 1.00
CA THR A 144 -17.39 11.77 0.54
C THR A 144 -17.09 11.85 -0.95
N LEU A 145 -15.82 11.87 -1.30
CA LEU A 145 -15.33 11.96 -2.68
C LEU A 145 -15.42 10.61 -3.38
N VAL A 146 -15.09 9.53 -2.66
CA VAL A 146 -15.12 8.15 -3.18
C VAL A 146 -15.71 7.24 -2.11
N ASP A 147 -16.55 6.29 -2.53
CA ASP A 147 -17.01 5.15 -1.71
C ASP A 147 -17.18 3.93 -2.63
N ARG A 148 -16.18 3.04 -2.65
CA ARG A 148 -16.10 1.89 -3.55
C ARG A 148 -15.40 0.71 -2.89
N ASP A 149 -15.72 -0.50 -3.34
CA ASP A 149 -14.92 -1.67 -2.99
C ASP A 149 -13.70 -1.76 -3.90
N VAL A 150 -12.53 -1.97 -3.30
CA VAL A 150 -11.26 -2.16 -3.99
C VAL A 150 -10.73 -3.57 -3.76
N ARG A 151 -9.97 -4.06 -4.72
CA ARG A 151 -9.25 -5.34 -4.64
C ARG A 151 -7.90 -5.16 -5.33
N ILE A 152 -6.86 -5.77 -4.80
CA ILE A 152 -5.57 -5.85 -5.49
C ILE A 152 -5.46 -7.18 -6.24
N GLN A 153 -4.84 -7.12 -7.42
CA GLN A 153 -4.42 -8.30 -8.16
C GLN A 153 -3.01 -8.66 -7.70
N PHE A 154 -2.94 -9.50 -6.66
CA PHE A 154 -1.67 -10.02 -6.16
C PHE A 154 -1.62 -11.53 -6.34
N ALA A 155 -0.56 -11.99 -7.01
CA ALA A 155 -0.22 -13.40 -7.10
C ALA A 155 1.14 -13.60 -6.44
N PHE A 156 1.17 -14.36 -5.35
CA PHE A 156 2.40 -14.66 -4.63
C PHE A 156 3.30 -15.54 -5.51
N GLN A 157 4.49 -15.04 -5.81
CA GLN A 157 5.54 -15.77 -6.51
C GLN A 157 6.49 -16.37 -5.46
N LEU A 158 6.87 -17.65 -5.65
CA LEU A 158 7.80 -18.30 -4.74
C LEU A 158 9.18 -17.61 -4.79
N PRO A 159 9.83 -17.37 -3.64
CA PRO A 159 11.18 -16.84 -3.62
C PRO A 159 12.17 -17.84 -4.22
N THR A 160 13.22 -17.33 -4.87
CA THR A 160 14.31 -18.17 -5.38
C THR A 160 15.33 -18.36 -4.27
N ILE A 161 15.62 -19.61 -3.90
CA ILE A 161 16.62 -19.95 -2.88
C ILE A 161 17.79 -20.66 -3.55
N ARG A 162 19.01 -20.20 -3.28
CA ARG A 162 20.24 -20.78 -3.80
C ARG A 162 21.19 -21.14 -2.67
N LEU A 163 21.74 -22.35 -2.72
CA LEU A 163 22.82 -22.76 -1.85
C LEU A 163 24.13 -22.20 -2.41
N VAL A 164 24.72 -21.23 -1.71
CA VAL A 164 25.96 -20.56 -2.14
C VAL A 164 27.18 -21.29 -1.60
N GLU A 165 27.11 -21.75 -0.36
CA GLU A 165 28.22 -22.43 0.30
C GLU A 165 27.69 -23.47 1.28
N ILE A 166 28.33 -24.63 1.30
CA ILE A 166 28.18 -25.64 2.34
C ILE A 166 29.58 -26.16 2.67
N ARG A 167 29.97 -26.02 3.94
CA ARG A 167 31.31 -26.38 4.42
C ARG A 167 31.22 -27.05 5.78
N LEU A 168 32.07 -28.04 6.01
CA LEU A 168 32.30 -28.58 7.34
C LEU A 168 33.33 -27.74 8.10
N ASP A 169 32.96 -27.22 9.27
CA ASP A 169 33.80 -26.46 10.19
C ASP A 169 33.86 -27.21 11.54
N GLY A 170 34.85 -28.10 11.68
CA GLY A 170 34.94 -29.02 12.81
C GLY A 170 33.77 -30.01 12.86
N LEU A 171 32.89 -29.86 13.86
CA LEU A 171 31.66 -30.66 14.05
C LEU A 171 30.38 -29.93 13.63
N ALA A 172 30.52 -28.75 13.01
CA ALA A 172 29.40 -27.96 12.52
C ALA A 172 29.40 -27.88 10.99
N ILE A 173 28.22 -27.86 10.38
CA ILE A 173 28.05 -27.50 8.98
C ILE A 173 27.73 -26.02 8.91
N ARG A 174 28.58 -25.26 8.22
CA ARG A 174 28.29 -23.89 7.81
C ARG A 174 27.55 -23.93 6.48
N LEU A 175 26.36 -23.34 6.46
CA LEU A 175 25.49 -23.28 5.30
C LEU A 175 25.15 -21.83 5.00
N VAL A 176 25.35 -21.44 3.74
CA VAL A 176 25.03 -20.11 3.25
C VAL A 176 23.97 -20.22 2.18
N LEU A 177 22.82 -19.61 2.46
CA LEU A 177 21.72 -19.46 1.52
C LEU A 177 21.65 -18.03 1.02
N GLU A 178 21.35 -17.91 -0.25
CA GLU A 178 20.96 -16.66 -0.85
C GLU A 178 19.51 -16.75 -1.28
N VAL A 179 18.73 -15.75 -0.90
CA VAL A 179 17.30 -15.73 -1.18
C VAL A 179 16.93 -14.43 -1.86
N GLU A 180 16.16 -14.57 -2.94
CA GLU A 180 15.62 -13.47 -3.74
C GLU A 180 14.10 -13.49 -3.66
N ASN A 181 13.52 -12.35 -3.25
CA ASN A 181 12.09 -12.13 -3.20
C ASN A 181 11.62 -11.41 -4.47
N PRO A 182 10.86 -12.06 -5.36
CA PRO A 182 10.33 -11.42 -6.57
C PRO A 182 9.04 -10.61 -6.32
N ASN A 183 8.53 -10.58 -5.08
CA ASN A 183 7.24 -9.96 -4.77
C ASN A 183 7.41 -8.51 -4.30
N PRO A 184 6.44 -7.63 -4.60
CA PRO A 184 6.35 -6.29 -3.98
C PRO A 184 6.01 -6.34 -2.49
N ILE A 185 5.84 -7.53 -1.92
CA ILE A 185 5.54 -7.76 -0.51
C ILE A 185 6.76 -8.40 0.13
N GLY A 186 7.32 -7.74 1.14
CA GLY A 186 8.35 -8.30 2.00
C GLY A 186 7.76 -9.26 3.03
N PHE A 187 8.57 -10.20 3.51
CA PHE A 187 8.16 -11.22 4.47
C PHE A 187 9.35 -11.80 5.21
N THR A 188 9.08 -12.46 6.33
CA THR A 188 10.07 -13.29 7.01
C THR A 188 9.94 -14.73 6.51
N LEU A 189 11.02 -15.30 5.99
CA LEU A 189 11.12 -16.74 5.77
C LEU A 189 11.52 -17.42 7.06
N GLN A 190 10.66 -18.30 7.54
CA GLN A 190 10.89 -19.03 8.78
C GLN A 190 10.43 -20.47 8.71
N GLY A 191 11.18 -21.38 9.32
CA GLY A 191 10.80 -22.79 9.38
C GLY A 191 11.99 -23.71 9.63
N PRO A 192 11.74 -25.02 9.73
CA PRO A 192 12.79 -26.01 9.81
C PRO A 192 13.60 -26.09 8.50
N LEU A 193 14.90 -26.17 8.65
CA LEU A 193 15.86 -26.53 7.62
C LEU A 193 16.54 -27.83 8.03
N ARG A 194 16.56 -28.80 7.12
CA ARG A 194 17.17 -30.11 7.35
C ARG A 194 18.26 -30.37 6.34
N ILE A 195 19.41 -30.83 6.82
CA ILE A 195 20.48 -31.34 5.96
C ILE A 195 20.35 -32.84 5.91
N LEU A 196 20.28 -33.36 4.69
CA LEU A 196 20.22 -34.78 4.37
C LEU A 196 21.55 -35.21 3.73
N ILE A 197 22.16 -36.27 4.24
CA ILE A 197 23.31 -36.93 3.61
C ILE A 197 22.93 -38.38 3.34
N GLY A 198 22.98 -38.79 2.07
CA GLY A 198 22.52 -40.14 1.68
C GLY A 198 21.06 -40.42 2.05
N GLY A 199 20.22 -39.38 2.09
CA GLY A 199 18.79 -39.48 2.45
C GLY A 199 18.49 -39.49 3.96
N ARG A 200 19.50 -39.41 4.84
CA ARG A 200 19.30 -39.34 6.29
C ARG A 200 19.51 -37.92 6.80
N SER A 201 18.64 -37.46 7.70
CA SER A 201 18.82 -36.18 8.39
C SER A 201 20.03 -36.26 9.30
N VAL A 202 21.01 -35.38 9.06
CA VAL A 202 22.25 -35.28 9.85
C VAL A 202 22.32 -34.00 10.68
N ALA A 203 21.49 -33.02 10.34
CA ALA A 203 21.37 -31.77 11.10
C ALA A 203 20.03 -31.10 10.80
N GLU A 204 19.47 -30.44 11.81
CA GLU A 204 18.25 -29.63 11.70
C GLU A 204 18.46 -28.31 12.43
N SER A 205 17.97 -27.22 11.86
CA SER A 205 17.99 -25.90 12.50
C SER A 205 16.76 -25.09 12.08
N VAL A 206 16.46 -24.06 12.85
CA VAL A 206 15.42 -23.10 12.49
C VAL A 206 16.07 -22.01 11.66
N PHE A 207 15.59 -21.83 10.44
CA PHE A 207 15.95 -20.70 9.60
C PHE A 207 15.01 -19.54 9.88
N ASN A 208 15.57 -18.33 9.95
CA ASN A 208 14.80 -17.09 10.05
C ASN A 208 15.54 -16.00 9.27
N LEU A 209 14.93 -15.51 8.18
CA LEU A 209 15.50 -14.49 7.32
C LEU A 209 14.44 -13.48 6.88
N GLY A 210 14.66 -12.21 7.17
CA GLY A 210 13.84 -11.12 6.66
C GLY A 210 14.18 -10.78 5.21
N LEU A 211 13.16 -10.67 4.36
CA LEU A 211 13.27 -10.31 2.94
C LEU A 211 12.36 -9.15 2.61
N GLY A 212 12.94 -7.98 2.32
CA GLY A 212 12.18 -6.82 1.88
C GLY A 212 11.49 -7.01 0.51
N PRO A 213 10.59 -6.11 0.12
CA PRO A 213 9.98 -6.09 -1.21
C PRO A 213 11.01 -6.08 -2.34
N ASN A 214 10.86 -6.96 -3.33
CA ASN A 214 11.76 -7.06 -4.49
C ASN A 214 13.25 -7.17 -4.10
N GLY A 215 13.53 -7.69 -2.90
CA GLY A 215 14.84 -7.66 -2.27
C GLY A 215 15.57 -8.99 -2.34
N ARG A 216 16.87 -8.94 -2.07
CA ARG A 216 17.72 -10.12 -1.90
C ARG A 216 18.42 -10.06 -0.56
N ASN A 217 18.55 -11.20 0.10
CA ASN A 217 19.26 -11.31 1.37
C ASN A 217 20.03 -12.63 1.44
N ARG A 218 21.10 -12.65 2.24
CA ARG A 218 21.97 -13.80 2.45
C ARG A 218 21.84 -14.25 3.90
N GLY A 219 21.42 -15.49 4.09
CA GLY A 219 21.34 -16.13 5.40
C GLY A 219 22.52 -17.06 5.62
N GLU A 220 23.21 -16.91 6.74
CA GLU A 220 24.23 -17.87 7.18
C GLU A 220 23.68 -18.68 8.37
N LEU A 221 23.87 -19.99 8.31
CA LEU A 221 23.48 -20.93 9.34
C LEU A 221 24.68 -21.77 9.75
N ARG A 222 24.77 -22.05 11.05
CA ARG A 222 25.69 -23.03 11.60
C ARG A 222 24.86 -24.13 12.25
N LEU A 223 25.02 -25.35 11.74
CA LEU A 223 24.27 -26.50 12.21
C LEU A 223 25.20 -27.48 12.89
N GLY A 224 24.90 -27.87 14.13
CA GLY A 224 25.60 -28.96 14.79
C GLY A 224 25.20 -30.30 14.17
N LEU A 225 26.17 -31.18 13.95
CA LEU A 225 25.91 -32.55 13.51
C LEU A 225 25.21 -33.33 14.62
N SER A 226 24.04 -33.90 14.32
CA SER A 226 23.34 -34.82 15.21
C SER A 226 23.59 -36.29 14.87
N GLY A 227 24.34 -36.57 13.80
CA GLY A 227 24.76 -37.91 13.38
C GLY A 227 26.04 -37.93 12.54
N LEU A 228 26.64 -39.11 12.37
CA LEU A 228 27.82 -39.29 11.52
C LEU A 228 27.43 -39.11 10.04
N PRO A 229 28.12 -38.25 9.27
CA PRO A 229 27.87 -38.12 7.84
C PRO A 229 28.19 -39.46 7.15
N GLY A 230 27.15 -40.10 6.59
CA GLY A 230 27.35 -41.27 5.73
C GLY A 230 28.01 -40.87 4.41
N VAL A 231 28.39 -41.87 3.60
CA VAL A 231 28.85 -41.64 2.24
C VAL A 231 27.62 -41.45 1.34
N GLY A 232 27.44 -40.28 0.74
CA GLY A 232 26.29 -39.99 -0.13
C GLY A 232 26.18 -38.53 -0.55
N GLY A 233 25.30 -38.25 -1.51
CA GLY A 233 25.01 -36.88 -1.93
C GLY A 233 24.40 -36.05 -0.80
N VAL A 234 24.69 -34.75 -0.79
CA VAL A 234 24.14 -33.80 0.20
C VAL A 234 22.96 -33.06 -0.40
N SER A 235 21.85 -33.04 0.32
CA SER A 235 20.70 -32.20 0.00
C SER A 235 20.23 -31.43 1.22
N VAL A 236 19.61 -30.29 0.96
CA VAL A 236 19.04 -29.41 1.97
C VAL A 236 17.56 -29.33 1.71
N ASP A 237 16.77 -29.83 2.65
CA ASP A 237 15.32 -29.79 2.61
C ASP A 237 14.83 -28.57 3.40
N LEU A 238 14.06 -27.71 2.73
CA LEU A 238 13.59 -26.43 3.23
C LEU A 238 12.09 -26.52 3.44
N GLY A 239 11.67 -26.70 4.70
CA GLY A 239 10.25 -26.66 5.11
C GLY A 239 9.85 -25.25 5.55
N LEU A 240 10.10 -24.24 4.72
CA LEU A 240 9.96 -22.84 5.13
C LEU A 240 8.55 -22.31 4.90
N SER A 241 8.20 -21.24 5.61
CA SER A 241 7.02 -20.44 5.36
C SER A 241 7.39 -18.96 5.23
N ALA A 242 6.86 -18.30 4.20
CA ALA A 242 6.87 -16.85 4.07
C ALA A 242 5.73 -16.28 4.92
N ARG A 243 6.09 -15.50 5.96
CA ARG A 243 5.15 -14.99 6.94
C ARG A 243 5.20 -13.47 7.10
N ILE A 244 4.01 -12.88 7.17
CA ILE A 244 3.75 -11.56 7.73
C ILE A 244 2.62 -11.76 8.75
N PRO A 245 2.84 -11.51 10.05
CA PRO A 245 1.84 -11.74 11.08
C PRO A 245 0.48 -11.12 10.73
N GLY A 246 -0.57 -11.94 10.71
CA GLY A 246 -1.94 -11.51 10.43
C GLY A 246 -2.26 -11.17 8.97
N ILE A 247 -1.28 -11.15 8.06
CA ILE A 247 -1.45 -10.71 6.66
C ILE A 247 -1.15 -11.83 5.67
N LEU A 248 -0.06 -12.56 5.86
CA LEU A 248 0.43 -13.55 4.90
C LEU A 248 1.00 -14.76 5.64
N ASP A 249 0.58 -15.95 5.23
CA ASP A 249 1.25 -17.21 5.56
C ASP A 249 1.23 -18.12 4.32
N ARG A 250 2.41 -18.40 3.75
CA ARG A 250 2.58 -19.21 2.54
C ARG A 250 3.70 -20.21 2.72
N SER A 251 3.43 -21.48 2.43
CA SER A 251 4.44 -22.52 2.43
C SER A 251 5.42 -22.33 1.26
N VAL A 252 6.71 -22.47 1.55
CA VAL A 252 7.84 -22.42 0.62
C VAL A 252 8.68 -23.68 0.85
N ALA A 253 8.24 -24.77 0.24
CA ALA A 253 8.94 -26.05 0.27
C ALA A 253 9.90 -26.17 -0.93
N GLN A 254 11.20 -26.36 -0.68
CA GLN A 254 12.20 -26.56 -1.73
C GLN A 254 13.28 -27.55 -1.29
N VAL A 255 13.83 -28.32 -2.22
CA VAL A 255 14.98 -29.21 -1.97
C VAL A 255 16.15 -28.72 -2.81
N LEU A 256 17.27 -28.40 -2.15
CA LEU A 256 18.49 -27.95 -2.80
C LEU A 256 19.52 -29.07 -2.80
N GLN A 257 20.22 -29.26 -3.92
CA GLN A 257 21.35 -30.17 -4.01
C GLN A 257 22.65 -29.41 -3.73
N GLY A 258 23.55 -30.01 -2.97
CA GLY A 258 24.83 -29.43 -2.60
C GLY A 258 25.96 -30.45 -2.66
N ILE A 259 27.19 -29.95 -2.75
CA ILE A 259 28.40 -30.76 -2.62
C ILE A 259 29.12 -30.29 -1.36
N LEU A 260 29.25 -31.18 -0.38
CA LEU A 260 30.02 -30.89 0.84
C LEU A 260 31.49 -30.71 0.46
N ARG A 261 32.06 -29.54 0.78
CA ARG A 261 33.48 -29.24 0.62
C ARG A 261 34.17 -29.14 1.98
#